data_AF-A0A4P5R8P5-F1
#
_entry.id   AF-A0A4P5R8P5-F1
#
_cell.length_a   1.000
_cell.length_b   1.000
_cell.length_c   1.000
_cell.angle_alpha   90.00
_cell.angle_beta   90.00
_cell.angle_gamma   90.00
#
_symmetry.space_group_name_H-M   'P 1'
#
loop_
_entity.id
_entity.type
_entity.pdbx_description
1 polymer ?
#
loop_
_entity_poly.entity_id
_entity_poly.type
_entity_poly.pdbx_seq_one_letter_code
_entity_poly.pdbx_strand_id
1 'polypeptide(L)' 'MKKINVDPKDLEPIETDGINLLYIGTFLFALATFGIIYQPNWIDDQTQSVWLKVTMMGTVLGLIGLRIVKRRRKRLGL' A
#
# COMPACT_ATOMS: atom_id res chain seq x y z
N MET A 1 20.93 5.83 -34.56
CA MET A 1 20.10 5.13 -33.54
C MET A 1 18.65 5.16 -34.02
N LYS A 2 18.06 4.00 -34.32
CA LYS A 2 16.69 3.89 -34.84
C LYS A 2 15.71 4.18 -33.68
N LYS A 3 14.97 5.29 -33.74
CA LYS A 3 13.92 5.59 -32.76
C LYS A 3 12.80 4.56 -32.96
N ILE A 4 12.75 3.55 -32.11
CA ILE A 4 11.66 2.60 -32.09
C ILE A 4 10.46 3.37 -31.49
N ASN A 5 9.50 3.71 -32.34
CA ASN A 5 8.24 4.33 -31.92
C ASN A 5 7.34 3.21 -31.40
N VAL A 6 7.53 2.81 -30.15
CA VAL A 6 6.68 1.83 -29.48
C VAL A 6 5.45 2.57 -28.95
N ASP A 7 4.26 2.21 -29.43
CA ASP A 7 3.02 2.71 -28.84
C ASP A 7 2.95 2.19 -27.39
N PRO A 8 2.78 3.05 -26.37
CA PRO A 8 2.70 2.62 -24.97
C PRO A 8 1.66 1.53 -24.70
N LYS A 9 0.69 1.34 -25.61
CA LYS A 9 -0.32 0.27 -25.54
C LYS A 9 0.21 -1.13 -25.86
N ASP A 10 1.33 -1.21 -26.59
CA ASP A 10 1.96 -2.47 -26.99
C ASP A 10 2.97 -2.98 -25.95
N LEU A 11 3.17 -2.22 -24.86
CA LEU A 11 4.01 -2.62 -23.74
C LEU A 11 3.15 -3.43 -22.76
N GLU A 12 3.49 -4.71 -22.59
CA GLU A 12 2.96 -5.48 -21.47
C GLU A 12 3.40 -4.83 -20.16
N PRO A 13 2.47 -4.60 -19.21
CA PRO A 13 2.83 -4.11 -17.89
C PRO A 13 3.84 -5.08 -17.27
N ILE A 14 5.00 -4.55 -16.87
CA ILE A 14 6.02 -5.32 -16.14
C ILE A 14 5.33 -6.07 -14.98
N GLU A 15 5.47 -7.40 -14.96
CA GLU A 15 4.82 -8.29 -13.99
C GLU A 15 5.26 -8.05 -12.53
N THR A 16 6.25 -7.18 -12.27
CA THR A 16 6.54 -6.70 -10.92
C THR A 16 5.54 -5.62 -10.51
N ASP A 17 4.28 -6.03 -10.44
CA ASP A 17 3.17 -5.24 -9.93
C ASP A 17 3.36 -5.09 -8.41
N GLY A 18 4.16 -4.09 -8.01
CA GLY A 18 4.48 -3.75 -6.61
C GLY A 18 3.24 -3.47 -5.73
N ILE A 19 2.06 -3.58 -6.31
CA ILE A 19 0.77 -3.60 -5.64
C ILE A 19 0.64 -4.77 -4.67
N ASN A 20 1.19 -5.96 -4.97
CA ASN A 20 1.15 -7.06 -4.00
C ASN A 20 1.88 -6.70 -2.71
N LEU A 21 3.04 -6.03 -2.82
CA LEU A 21 3.77 -5.52 -1.67
C LEU A 21 2.97 -4.43 -0.93
N LEU A 22 2.30 -3.53 -1.67
CA LEU A 22 1.43 -2.52 -1.08
C LEU A 22 0.25 -3.14 -0.31
N TYR A 23 -0.37 -4.19 -0.85
CA TYR A 23 -1.44 -4.95 -0.17
C TYR A 23 -0.92 -5.57 1.12
N ILE A 24 0.21 -6.29 1.06
CA ILE A 24 0.82 -6.95 2.23
C ILE A 24 1.17 -5.91 3.29
N GLY A 25 1.85 -4.82 2.91
CA GLY A 25 2.22 -3.75 3.84
C GLY A 25 1.00 -3.08 4.49
N THR A 26 -0.04 -2.78 3.69
CA THR A 26 -1.29 -2.20 4.22
C THR A 26 -1.96 -3.16 5.20
N PHE A 27 -1.99 -4.46 4.89
CA PHE A 27 -2.58 -5.47 5.75
C PHE A 27 -1.81 -5.63 7.06
N LEU A 28 -0.47 -5.66 7.01
CA LEU A 28 0.38 -5.71 8.20
C LEU A 28 0.17 -4.50 9.10
N PHE A 29 0.08 -3.29 8.53
CA PHE A 29 -0.20 -2.07 9.29
C PHE A 29 -1.59 -2.12 9.94
N ALA A 30 -2.60 -2.61 9.22
CA ALA A 30 -3.95 -2.78 9.77
C ALA A 30 -3.94 -3.77 10.95
N LEU A 31 -3.28 -4.92 10.78
CA LEU A 31 -3.12 -5.90 11.85
C LEU A 31 -2.39 -5.33 13.06
N ALA A 32 -1.33 -4.55 12.85
CA ALA A 32 -0.60 -3.90 13.93
C ALA A 32 -1.50 -2.90 14.69
N THR A 33 -2.31 -2.10 13.97
CA THR A 33 -3.30 -1.23 14.60
C THR A 33 -4.28 -2.02 15.47
N PHE A 34 -4.86 -3.10 14.94
CA PHE A 34 -5.78 -3.94 15.73
C PHE A 34 -5.09 -4.63 16.91
N GLY A 35 -3.85 -5.08 16.74
CA GLY A 35 -3.06 -5.69 17.81
C GLY A 35 -2.83 -4.73 18.97
N ILE A 36 -2.43 -3.48 18.68
CA ILE A 36 -2.20 -2.46 19.70
C ILE A 36 -3.51 -2.06 20.41
N ILE A 37 -4.64 -2.02 19.68
CA ILE A 37 -5.95 -1.71 20.28
C ILE A 37 -6.44 -2.85 21.18
N TYR A 38 -6.29 -4.10 20.75
CA TYR A 38 -6.79 -5.27 21.49
C TYR A 38 -5.89 -5.70 22.65
N GLN A 39 -4.58 -5.46 22.53
CA GLN A 39 -3.57 -5.79 23.54
C GLN A 39 -2.69 -4.55 23.83
N PRO A 40 -3.23 -3.52 24.51
CA PRO A 40 -2.48 -2.30 24.80
C PRO A 40 -1.21 -2.56 25.62
N ASN A 41 -1.23 -3.61 26.46
CA ASN A 41 -0.14 -3.98 27.36
C ASN A 41 1.06 -4.66 26.66
N TRP A 42 1.02 -4.88 25.34
CA TRP A 42 2.15 -5.47 24.59
C TRP A 42 3.28 -4.49 24.30
N ILE A 43 3.01 -3.20 24.41
CA ILE A 43 3.96 -2.12 24.11
C ILE A 43 4.02 -1.19 25.31
N ASP A 44 5.18 -0.57 25.51
CA ASP A 44 5.37 0.45 26.54
C ASP A 44 4.39 1.62 26.37
N ASP A 45 3.74 2.01 27.47
CA ASP A 45 2.69 3.04 27.51
C ASP A 45 3.14 4.37 26.90
N GLN A 46 4.41 4.76 27.07
CA GLN A 46 4.92 6.02 26.52
C GLN A 46 4.96 6.00 24.99
N THR A 47 5.20 4.83 24.40
CA THR A 47 5.33 4.66 22.95
C THR A 47 4.05 4.18 22.28
N GLN A 48 3.12 3.60 23.03
CA GLN A 48 1.88 3.03 22.51
C GLN A 48 1.09 4.04 21.66
N SER A 49 0.95 5.27 22.15
CA SER A 49 0.22 6.32 21.43
C SER A 49 0.88 6.72 20.11
N VAL A 50 2.22 6.66 20.03
CA VAL A 50 2.99 6.94 18.82
C VAL A 50 2.82 5.80 17.82
N TRP A 51 3.01 4.55 18.27
CA TRP A 51 2.85 3.37 17.44
C TRP A 51 1.43 3.20 16.91
N LEU A 52 0.42 3.55 17.71
CA LEU A 52 -0.97 3.55 17.26
C LEU A 52 -1.17 4.57 16.12
N LYS A 53 -0.65 5.80 16.27
CA LYS A 53 -0.72 6.82 15.20
C LYS A 53 0.01 6.37 13.94
N VAL A 54 1.22 5.81 14.07
CA VAL A 54 2.03 5.33 12.94
C VAL A 54 1.31 4.20 12.21
N THR A 55 0.79 3.21 12.95
CA THR A 55 0.09 2.06 12.34
C THR A 55 -1.22 2.48 11.66
N MET A 56 -1.97 3.41 12.28
CA MET A 56 -3.16 3.99 11.65
C MET A 56 -2.82 4.76 10.38
N MET A 57 -1.80 5.63 10.42
CA MET A 57 -1.39 6.41 9.25
C MET A 57 -0.88 5.53 8.10
N GLY A 58 -0.09 4.49 8.39
CA GLY A 58 0.36 3.56 7.36
C GLY A 58 -0.79 2.75 6.74
N THR A 59 -1.80 2.37 7.54
CA THR A 59 -3.02 1.74 7.02
C THR A 59 -3.78 2.68 6.08
N VAL A 60 -4.00 3.93 6.50
CA VAL A 60 -4.71 4.94 5.69
C VAL A 60 -3.96 5.23 4.39
N LEU A 61 -2.65 5.44 4.45
CA LEU A 61 -1.81 5.67 3.26
C LEU A 61 -1.83 4.47 2.31
N GLY A 62 -1.78 3.25 2.85
CA GLY A 62 -1.92 2.02 2.09
C GLY A 62 -3.24 1.93 1.32
N LEU A 63 -4.36 2.20 1.99
CA LEU A 63 -5.69 2.24 1.38
C LEU A 63 -5.82 3.33 0.30
N ILE A 64 -5.26 4.51 0.54
CA ILE A 64 -5.22 5.60 -0.46
C ILE A 64 -4.41 5.15 -1.68
N GLY A 65 -3.22 4.57 -1.49
CA GLY A 65 -2.39 4.06 -2.56
C GLY A 65 -3.12 3.02 -3.41
N LEU A 66 -3.75 2.03 -2.76
CA LEU A 66 -4.54 1.00 -3.43
C LEU A 66 -5.71 1.60 -4.22
N ARG A 67 -6.42 2.60 -3.67
CA ARG A 67 -7.51 3.30 -4.36
C ARG A 67 -7.01 4.05 -5.59
N ILE A 68 -5.87 4.73 -5.49
CA ILE A 68 -5.26 5.44 -6.63
C ILE A 68 -4.87 4.45 -7.72
N VAL A 69 -4.21 3.34 -7.37
CA VAL A 69 -3.81 2.34 -8.35
C VAL A 69 -5.03 1.69 -9.01
N LYS A 70 -6.04 1.29 -8.24
CA LYS A 70 -7.28 0.71 -8.78
C LYS A 70 -7.98 1.68 -9.74
N ARG A 71 -8.02 2.98 -9.41
CA ARG A 71 -8.54 4.04 -10.30
C ARG A 71 -7.70 4.18 -11.56
N ARG A 72 -6.37 4.10 -11.47
CA ARG A 72 -5.47 4.18 -12.62
C ARG A 72 -5.63 2.98 -13.56
N ARG A 73 -5.66 1.74 -13.05
CA ARG A 73 -5.89 0.54 -13.87
C ARG A 73 -7.19 0.61 -14.63
N LYS A 74 -8.28 0.96 -13.95
CA LYS A 74 -9.60 1.15 -14.59
C LYS A 74 -9.58 2.18 -15.72
N ARG A 75 -8.79 3.26 -15.59
CA ARG A 75 -8.64 4.28 -16.65
C ARG A 75 -7.82 3.78 -17.84
N LEU A 76 -6.90 2.85 -17.61
CA LEU A 76 -6.05 2.27 -18.64
C LEU A 76 -6.68 1.04 -19.32
N GLY A 77 -7.84 0.57 -18.82
CA GLY A 77 -8.51 -0.63 -19.36
C GLY A 77 -7.81 -1.94 -18.98
N LEU A 78 -6.92 -1.91 -17.98
CA LEU A 78 -6.26 -3.06 -17.38
C LEU A 78 -7.14 -3.73 -16.32
#